data_AF-A0A948C4I2-F1
#
_entry.id   AF-A0A948C4I2-F1
#
_cell.length_a   1.000
_cell.length_b   1.000
_cell.length_c   1.000
_cell.angle_alpha   90.00
_cell.angle_beta   90.00
_cell.angle_gamma   90.00
#
_symmetry.space_group_name_H-M   'P 1'
#
loop_
_entity.id
_entity.type
_entity.pdbx_description
1 polymer ?
#
loop_
_entity_poly.entity_id
_entity_poly.type
_entity_poly.pdbx_seq_one_letter_code
_entity_poly.pdbx_strand_id
1 'polypeptide(L)' 'MPDTYIPCELCNGKRYKNEILAIKWRGKNISQVLGMYVSDALELFKEIDHIREELQLMVDIGLGYLRMGQPAHMLSG' A
#
# COMPACT_ATOMS: atom_id res chain seq x y z
N MET A 1 -9.15 -19.85 -16.31
CA MET A 1 -9.07 -20.52 -14.99
C MET A 1 -9.04 -19.42 -13.94
N PRO A 2 -9.80 -19.50 -12.84
CA PRO A 2 -9.60 -18.56 -11.74
C PRO A 2 -8.28 -18.92 -11.07
N ASP A 3 -7.27 -18.07 -11.21
CA ASP A 3 -6.00 -18.23 -10.50
C ASP A 3 -6.28 -18.05 -9.01
N THR A 4 -6.33 -19.18 -8.30
CA THR A 4 -6.50 -19.18 -6.84
C THR A 4 -5.16 -18.81 -6.24
N TYR A 5 -5.05 -17.55 -5.81
CA TYR A 5 -3.88 -17.06 -5.09
C TYR A 5 -3.84 -17.68 -3.70
N ILE A 6 -2.84 -18.53 -3.46
CA ILE A 6 -2.56 -19.08 -2.14
C ILE A 6 -1.66 -18.06 -1.41
N PRO A 7 -2.11 -17.48 -0.28
CA PRO A 7 -1.26 -16.61 0.51
C PRO A 7 -0.05 -17.40 1.01
N CYS A 8 1.14 -16.83 0.88
CA CYS A 8 2.37 -17.45 1.33
C CYS A 8 2.31 -17.78 2.83
N GLU A 9 2.51 -19.05 3.21
CA GLU A 9 2.39 -19.52 4.60
C GLU A 9 3.43 -18.89 5.54
N LEU A 10 4.57 -18.43 5.00
CA LEU A 10 5.65 -17.83 5.79
C LEU A 10 5.38 -16.36 6.16
N CYS A 11 4.83 -15.58 5.22
CA CYS A 11 4.62 -14.14 5.41
C CYS A 11 3.14 -13.73 5.46
N ASN A 12 2.21 -14.65 5.22
CA ASN A 12 0.77 -14.43 5.10
C ASN A 12 0.42 -13.23 4.19
N GLY A 13 1.10 -13.15 3.05
CA GLY A 13 0.90 -12.08 2.07
C GLY A 13 1.54 -10.72 2.41
N LYS A 14 2.30 -10.62 3.51
CA LYS A 14 2.96 -9.36 3.91
C LYS A 14 4.19 -9.01 3.07
N ARG A 15 4.74 -9.94 2.29
CA ARG A 15 5.88 -9.76 1.36
C ARG A 15 7.25 -9.47 2.00
N TYR A 16 7.31 -9.30 3.32
CA TYR A 16 8.56 -8.98 4.05
C TYR A 16 8.79 -9.96 5.21
N LYS A 17 10.06 -10.13 5.59
CA LYS A 17 10.46 -10.90 6.78
C LYS A 17 10.08 -10.18 8.07
N ASN A 18 10.04 -10.92 9.18
CA ASN A 18 9.64 -10.38 10.49
C ASN A 18 10.57 -9.26 10.98
N GLU A 19 11.87 -9.33 10.69
CA GLU A 19 12.83 -8.30 11.07
C GLU A 19 12.53 -6.96 10.40
N ILE A 20 12.10 -6.99 9.13
CA ILE A 20 11.69 -5.79 8.39
C ILE A 20 10.35 -5.27 8.92
N LEU A 21 9.40 -6.16 9.21
CA LEU A 21 8.08 -5.79 9.74
C LEU A 21 8.13 -5.22 11.17
N ALA A 22 9.22 -5.44 11.90
CA ALA A 22 9.46 -4.85 13.20
C ALA A 22 9.81 -3.35 13.12
N ILE A 23 10.35 -2.89 11.99
CA ILE A 23 10.68 -1.48 11.76
C ILE A 23 9.38 -0.70 11.56
N LYS A 24 9.22 0.37 12.35
CA LYS A 24 8.03 1.23 12.30
C LYS A 24 8.42 2.67 12.02
N TRP A 25 7.66 3.30 11.14
CA TRP A 25 7.68 4.73 10.89
C TRP A 25 6.28 5.28 11.14
N ARG A 26 6.16 6.34 11.95
CA ARG A 26 4.86 6.90 12.39
C ARG A 26 3.91 5.83 12.94
N GLY A 27 4.46 4.86 13.68
CA GLY A 27 3.72 3.75 14.28
C GLY A 27 3.29 2.64 13.33
N LYS A 28 3.61 2.71 12.03
CA LYS A 28 3.27 1.71 11.02
C LYS A 28 4.51 1.06 10.40
N ASN A 29 4.43 -0.23 10.10
CA ASN A 29 5.44 -0.91 9.28
C ASN A 29 5.11 -0.84 7.78
N ILE A 30 6.05 -1.24 6.92
CA ILE A 30 5.90 -1.15 5.47
C ILE A 30 4.68 -1.91 4.93
N SER A 31 4.36 -3.09 5.49
CA SER A 31 3.20 -3.87 5.07
C SER A 31 1.88 -3.18 5.43
N GLN A 32 1.84 -2.48 6.57
CA GLN A 32 0.68 -1.67 6.96
C GLN A 32 0.50 -0.47 6.04
N VAL A 33 1.60 0.21 5.68
CA VAL A 33 1.56 1.34 4.72
C VAL A 33 1.06 0.88 3.35
N LEU A 34 1.58 -0.24 2.82
CA LEU A 34 1.10 -0.82 1.56
C LEU A 34 -0.35 -1.31 1.63
N GLY A 35 -0.88 -1.58 2.83
CA GLY A 35 -2.26 -1.99 3.04
C GLY A 35 -3.27 -0.83 3.09
N MET A 36 -2.81 0.42 3.18
CA MET A 36 -3.64 1.62 3.28
C MET A 36 -4.21 2.04 1.92
N TYR A 37 -5.31 2.78 1.97
CA TYR A 37 -5.83 3.50 0.82
C TYR A 37 -4.91 4.66 0.45
N VAL A 38 -4.88 5.01 -0.84
CA VAL A 38 -4.12 6.17 -1.34
C VAL A 38 -4.54 7.45 -0.60
N SER A 39 -5.85 7.63 -0.34
CA SER A 39 -6.36 8.76 0.46
C SER A 39 -5.78 8.81 1.88
N ASP A 40 -5.66 7.66 2.55
CA ASP A 40 -5.11 7.60 3.91
C ASP A 40 -3.58 7.79 3.89
N ALA A 41 -2.93 7.31 2.84
CA ALA A 41 -1.49 7.47 2.64
C ALA A 41 -1.13 8.95 2.42
N LEU A 42 -1.96 9.71 1.70
CA LEU A 42 -1.75 11.14 1.48
C LEU A 42 -1.58 11.89 2.81
N GLU A 43 -2.45 11.64 3.78
CA GLU A 43 -2.34 12.23 5.12
C GLU A 43 -1.09 11.77 5.88
N LEU A 44 -0.71 10.50 5.72
CA LEU A 44 0.49 9.94 6.35
C LEU A 44 1.77 10.58 5.80
N PHE A 45 1.80 10.91 4.51
CA PHE A 45 2.96 11.43 3.77
C PHE A 45 2.94 12.94 3.52
N LYS A 46 2.00 13.69 4.12
CA LYS A 46 1.80 15.13 3.89
C LYS A 46 3.03 16.03 4.08
N GLU A 47 4.01 15.59 4.86
CA GLU A 47 5.26 16.32 5.15
C GLU A 47 6.41 15.98 4.18
N ILE A 48 6.20 15.06 3.23
CA ILE A 48 7.18 14.67 2.22
C ILE A 48 6.64 15.11 0.86
N ASP A 49 7.04 16.29 0.39
CA ASP A 49 6.41 16.98 -0.74
C ASP A 49 6.30 16.11 -2.01
N HIS A 50 7.39 15.46 -2.44
CA HIS A 50 7.38 14.64 -3.65
C HIS A 50 6.39 13.45 -3.58
N ILE A 51 6.26 12.80 -2.42
CA ILE A 51 5.30 11.69 -2.24
C ILE A 51 3.88 12.24 -2.17
N ARG A 52 3.68 13.35 -1.44
CA ARG A 52 2.37 14.00 -1.33
C ARG A 52 1.83 14.39 -2.70
N GLU A 53 2.67 14.97 -3.56
CA GLU A 53 2.27 15.40 -4.91
C GLU A 53 1.82 14.23 -5.78
N GLU A 54 2.54 13.10 -5.77
CA GLU A 54 2.14 11.88 -6.49
C GLU A 54 0.82 11.31 -5.96
N LEU A 55 0.65 11.23 -4.64
CA LEU A 55 -0.57 10.72 -4.01
C LEU A 55 -1.76 11.66 -4.24
N GLN A 56 -1.54 12.97 -4.20
CA GLN A 56 -2.57 13.97 -4.46
C GLN A 56 -3.09 13.82 -5.88
N LEU A 57 -2.21 13.67 -6.88
CA LEU A 57 -2.62 13.45 -8.26
C LEU A 57 -3.52 12.21 -8.37
N MET A 58 -3.15 11.10 -7.73
CA MET A 58 -3.97 9.89 -7.72
C MET A 58 -5.35 10.11 -7.10
N VAL A 59 -5.44 10.89 -6.02
CA VAL A 59 -6.72 11.25 -5.40
C VAL A 59 -7.55 12.13 -6.34
N ASP A 60 -6.95 13.13 -6.98
CA ASP A 60 -7.61 14.09 -7.86
C ASP A 60 -8.25 13.42 -9.09
N ILE A 61 -7.61 12.36 -9.62
CA ILE A 61 -8.16 11.55 -10.72
C ILE A 61 -9.15 10.46 -10.24
N GLY A 62 -9.48 10.44 -8.93
CA GLY A 62 -10.47 9.54 -8.36
C GLY A 62 -9.95 8.16 -7.94
N LEU A 63 -8.63 7.93 -7.91
CA LEU A 63 -8.02 6.66 -7.50
C LEU A 63 -7.73 6.57 -5.98
N GLY A 64 -8.24 7.50 -5.18
CA GLY A 64 -8.04 7.52 -3.72
C GLY A 64 -8.47 6.24 -2.99
N TYR A 65 -9.42 5.49 -3.58
CA TYR A 65 -9.96 4.23 -3.03
C TYR A 65 -9.07 3.00 -3.28
N LEU A 66 -8.03 3.12 -4.11
CA LEU A 66 -7.10 2.02 -4.33
C LEU A 66 -6.18 1.85 -3.13
N ARG A 67 -5.75 0.62 -2.88
CA ARG A 67 -4.71 0.36 -1.87
C ARG A 67 -3.33 0.55 -2.48
N MET A 68 -2.40 1.11 -1.71
CA MET A 68 -1.01 1.38 -2.12
C MET A 68 -0.30 0.12 -2.67
N GLY A 69 -0.57 -1.05 -2.11
CA GLY A 69 0.03 -2.33 -2.51
C GLY A 69 -0.86 -3.21 -3.39
N GLN A 70 -1.96 -2.69 -3.92
CA GLN A 70 -2.90 -3.44 -4.76
C GLN A 70 -2.16 -3.97 -5.99
N PRO A 71 -2.22 -5.28 -6.27
CA PRO A 71 -1.58 -5.83 -7.46
C PRO A 71 -2.18 -5.23 -8.74
N ALA A 72 -1.34 -4.85 -9.70
CA ALA A 72 -1.77 -4.20 -10.94
C ALA A 72 -2.77 -5.06 -11.75
N HIS A 73 -2.65 -6.38 -11.70
CA HIS A 73 -3.57 -7.31 -12.38
C HIS A 73 -4.99 -7.34 -11.78
N MET A 74 -5.21 -6.72 -10.62
CA MET A 74 -6.53 -6.57 -9.98
C MET A 74 -7.13 -5.17 -10.23
N LEU A 75 -6.50 -4.33 -11.03
CA LEU A 75 -7.04 -3.02 -11.41
C LEU A 75 -7.97 -3.19 -12.61
N SER A 76 -9.15 -2.58 -12.54
CA SER A 76 -10.05 -2.48 -13.68
C SER A 76 -9.50 -1.49 -14.70
N GLY A 77 -9.55 -1.87 -15.99
CA GLY A 77 -9.24 -0.98 -17.12
C GLY A 77 -10.42 -0.14 -17.56
#